data_AF-A0A7Y2YGA8-F1
#
_entry.id   AF-A0A7Y2YGA8-F1
#
_cell.length_a   1.000
_cell.length_b   1.000
_cell.length_c   1.000
_cell.angle_alpha   90.00
_cell.angle_beta   90.00
_cell.angle_gamma   90.00
#
_symmetry.space_group_name_H-M   'P 1'
#
loop_
_entity.id
_entity.type
_entity.pdbx_description
1 polymer ?
#
loop_
_entity_poly.entity_id
_entity_poly.type
_entity_poly.pdbx_seq_one_letter_code
_entity_poly.pdbx_strand_id
1 'polypeptide(L)' 'MKKSIDGNALVYCEGAFNTPNGKTAHGLVRFTERYNVVGVLDSRYAGKDAGEVLDR' A
#
# COMPACT_ATOMS: atom_id res chain seq x y z
N MET A 1 -4.81 -0.03 -17.83
CA MET A 1 -4.29 -0.70 -16.62
C MET A 1 -2.80 -0.95 -16.85
N LYS A 2 -1.90 -0.40 -16.02
CA LYS A 2 -0.45 -0.66 -16.15
C LYS A 2 -0.21 -2.16 -15.98
N LYS A 3 0.56 -2.77 -16.88
CA LYS A 3 0.89 -4.19 -16.82
C LYS A 3 1.94 -4.38 -15.71
N SER A 4 1.51 -4.89 -14.56
CA SER A 4 2.42 -5.22 -13.45
C SER A 4 3.35 -6.35 -13.84
N ILE A 5 4.61 -6.28 -13.42
CA ILE A 5 5.65 -7.29 -13.68
C ILE A 5 5.31 -8.62 -12.98
N ASP A 6 4.93 -8.55 -11.71
CA ASP A 6 4.80 -9.72 -10.82
C ASP A 6 3.34 -10.01 -10.39
N GLY A 7 2.35 -9.27 -10.90
CA GLY A 7 0.92 -9.51 -10.64
C GLY A 7 0.38 -8.81 -9.38
N ASN A 8 -0.66 -9.39 -8.77
CA ASN A 8 -1.36 -8.80 -7.62
C ASN A 8 -0.57 -9.00 -6.32
N ALA A 9 -0.59 -8.00 -5.42
CA ALA A 9 0.06 -8.09 -4.11
C ALA A 9 -0.79 -7.46 -2.99
N LEU A 10 -0.74 -8.08 -1.81
CA LEU A 10 -1.13 -7.47 -0.54
C LEU A 10 0.12 -7.03 0.21
N VAL A 11 0.10 -5.82 0.76
CA VAL A 11 1.24 -5.25 1.50
C VAL A 11 0.97 -5.33 2.99
N TYR A 12 1.79 -6.05 3.74
CA TYR A 12 1.72 -6.09 5.19
C TYR A 12 2.43 -4.87 5.81
N CYS A 13 1.71 -4.07 6.60
CA CYS A 13 2.25 -2.87 7.25
C CYS A 13 1.56 -2.57 8.59
N GLU A 14 1.25 -3.62 9.35
CA GLU A 14 0.52 -3.53 10.62
C GLU A 14 1.11 -2.50 11.57
N GLY A 15 0.28 -1.57 12.05
CA GLY A 15 0.69 -0.55 13.01
C GLY A 15 1.65 0.52 12.46
N ALA A 16 2.10 0.41 11.20
CA ALA A 16 3.15 1.26 10.63
C ALA A 16 2.70 2.04 9.37
N PHE A 17 1.55 1.73 8.76
CA PHE A 17 1.06 2.48 7.60
C PHE A 17 0.82 3.97 7.95
N ASN A 18 1.09 4.88 7.00
CA ASN A 18 1.11 6.33 7.28
C ASN A 18 1.99 6.78 8.48
N THR A 19 3.10 6.07 8.75
CA THR A 19 4.16 6.50 9.69
C THR A 19 5.51 6.49 8.98
N PRO A 20 6.58 7.13 9.51
CA PRO A 20 7.92 7.04 8.93
C PRO A 20 8.43 5.60 8.75
N ASN A 21 8.01 4.68 9.62
CA ASN A 21 8.39 3.26 9.56
C ASN A 21 7.72 2.53 8.38
N GLY A 22 6.61 3.04 7.86
CA GLY A 22 5.85 2.45 6.76
C GLY A 22 6.31 2.87 5.35
N LYS A 23 7.43 3.59 5.22
CA LYS A 23 7.87 4.19 3.94
C LYS A 23 7.91 3.23 2.75
N THR A 24 8.25 1.96 2.98
CA THR A 24 8.26 0.94 1.92
C THR A 24 6.85 0.67 1.41
N ALA A 25 5.87 0.53 2.31
CA ALA A 25 4.47 0.37 1.93
C ALA A 25 3.95 1.62 1.20
N HIS A 26 4.38 2.82 1.60
CA HIS A 26 4.00 4.07 0.92
C HIS A 26 4.48 4.09 -0.52
N GLY A 27 5.76 3.76 -0.73
CA GLY A 27 6.35 3.69 -2.07
C GLY A 27 5.65 2.66 -2.96
N LEU A 28 5.28 1.50 -2.38
CA LEU A 28 4.53 0.48 -3.10
C LEU A 28 3.15 0.96 -3.50
N VAL A 29 2.36 1.53 -2.57
CA VAL A 29 1.00 2.01 -2.84
C VAL A 29 0.97 3.14 -3.88
N ARG A 30 1.91 4.08 -3.82
CA ARG A 30 1.89 5.27 -4.69
C ARG A 30 2.53 5.07 -6.05
N PHE A 31 3.63 4.32 -6.12
CA PHE A 31 4.55 4.43 -7.26
C PHE A 31 4.99 3.11 -7.87
N THR A 32 4.61 1.95 -7.32
CA THR A 32 5.13 0.70 -7.86
C THR A 32 4.60 0.42 -9.27
N GLU A 33 5.49 -0.04 -10.14
CA GLU A 33 5.13 -0.65 -11.43
C GLU A 33 5.29 -2.17 -11.40
N ARG A 34 5.85 -2.71 -10.30
CA ARG A 34 6.16 -4.13 -10.16
C ARG A 34 4.91 -4.94 -9.84
N TYR A 35 4.06 -4.45 -8.95
CA TYR A 35 2.87 -5.13 -8.48
C TYR A 35 1.60 -4.31 -8.72
N ASN A 36 0.47 -4.98 -8.93
CA ASN A 36 -0.83 -4.38 -8.73
C ASN A 36 -1.19 -4.52 -7.24
N VAL A 37 -0.96 -3.45 -6.47
CA VAL A 37 -1.26 -3.46 -5.03
C VAL A 37 -2.78 -3.41 -4.85
N VAL A 38 -3.34 -4.50 -4.31
CA VAL A 38 -4.80 -4.65 -4.13
C VAL A 38 -5.27 -4.34 -2.71
N GLY A 39 -4.33 -4.08 -1.78
CA GLY A 39 -4.65 -3.70 -0.42
C GLY A 39 -3.43 -3.67 0.50
N VAL A 40 -3.61 -3.05 1.67
CA VAL A 40 -2.64 -2.99 2.76
C VAL A 40 -3.26 -3.62 4.00
N LEU A 41 -2.51 -4.49 4.67
CA LEU A 41 -2.89 -5.09 5.94
C LEU A 41 -2.34 -4.21 7.07
N ASP A 42 -3.19 -3.34 7.61
CA ASP A 42 -2.97 -2.56 8.85
C ASP A 42 -4.31 -2.37 9.56
N SER A 43 -4.44 -2.92 10.78
CA SER A 43 -5.67 -2.88 11.58
C SER A 43 -6.14 -1.45 11.89
N ARG A 44 -5.24 -0.48 11.97
CA ARG A 44 -5.56 0.93 12.26
C ARG A 44 -6.35 1.61 11.15
N TYR A 45 -6.27 1.08 9.93
CA TYR A 45 -6.93 1.62 8.73
C TYR A 45 -7.86 0.60 8.08
N ALA A 46 -8.32 -0.41 8.82
CA ALA A 46 -9.26 -1.40 8.31
C ALA A 46 -10.49 -0.73 7.67
N GLY A 47 -10.82 -1.16 6.44
CA GLY A 47 -11.95 -0.64 5.68
C GLY A 47 -11.73 0.71 4.99
N LYS A 48 -10.53 1.30 5.06
CA LYS A 48 -10.20 2.55 4.35
C LYS A 48 -9.39 2.28 3.09
N ASP A 49 -9.50 3.19 2.12
CA ASP A 49 -8.64 3.17 0.94
C ASP A 49 -7.20 3.57 1.29
N ALA A 50 -6.22 2.80 0.79
CA ALA A 50 -4.82 3.00 1.12
C ALA A 50 -4.24 4.27 0.49
N GLY A 51 -4.72 4.68 -0.68
CA GLY A 51 -4.32 5.94 -1.33
C GLY A 51 -4.83 7.14 -0.55
N GLU A 52 -6.12 7.13 -0.19
CA GLU A 52 -6.73 8.20 0.63
C GLU A 52 -6.07 8.35 2.01
N VAL A 53 -5.60 7.26 2.61
CA VAL A 53 -4.89 7.32 3.90
C VAL A 53 -3.54 8.02 3.78
N LEU A 54 -2.85 7.91 2.63
CA LEU A 54 -1.56 8.55 2.41
C LEU A 54 -1.66 9.98 1.88
N ASP A 55 -2.67 10.28 1.06
CA ASP A 55 -2.83 11.55 0.35
C ASP A 55 -3.64 12.61 1.15
N ARG A 56 -3.86 12.35 2.45
CA ARG A 56 -4.36 13.33 3.42
C ARG A 56 -3.26 14.19 4.02
#